data_AF-A0A653QK59-F1
#
_entry.id   AF-A0A653QK59-F1
#
_cell.length_a   1.000
_cell.length_b   1.000
_cell.length_c   1.000
_cell.angle_alpha   90.00
_cell.angle_beta   90.00
_cell.angle_gamma   90.00
#
_symmetry.space_group_name_H-M   'P 1'
#
loop_
_entity.id
_entity.type
_entity.pdbx_description
1 polymer ?
#
loop_
_entity_poly.entity_id
_entity_poly.type
_entity_poly.pdbx_seq_one_letter_code
_entity_poly.pdbx_strand_id
1 'polypeptide(L)'
;MQKENLIKEKTFSFALSIIELYKICKSQNEFILSKQLLRSGTSIGANVQEALAGFSEKDFLHKMSIASKEARETQYWIDLLSQSQLVKFDESKYKTDIQSIVNILTSIVKTLQVKLRPKL
;
A
#
# COMPACT_ATOMS: atom_id res chain seq x y z
N MET A 1 7.15 -13.56 11.54
CA MET A 1 6.03 -14.50 11.28
C MET A 1 4.63 -13.93 11.50
N GLN A 2 4.11 -13.68 12.72
CA GLN A 2 2.70 -13.24 12.87
C GLN A 2 2.39 -11.88 12.20
N LYS A 3 3.25 -10.87 12.37
CA LYS A 3 3.08 -9.56 11.70
C LYS A 3 3.23 -9.62 10.17
N GLU A 4 4.05 -10.54 9.67
CA GLU A 4 4.29 -10.75 8.23
C GLU A 4 3.07 -11.36 7.55
N ASN A 5 2.44 -12.36 8.17
CA ASN A 5 1.19 -12.93 7.66
C ASN A 5 0.05 -11.90 7.67
N LEU A 6 -0.02 -11.09 8.73
CA LEU A 6 -1.04 -10.03 8.83
C LEU A 6 -0.89 -8.98 7.72
N ILE A 7 0.32 -8.48 7.44
CA ILE A 7 0.49 -7.45 6.42
C ILE A 7 0.25 -7.99 5.01
N LYS A 8 0.60 -9.26 4.74
CA LYS A 8 0.28 -9.94 3.48
C LYS A 8 -1.23 -9.98 3.23
N GLU A 9 -2.00 -10.49 4.19
CA GLU A 9 -3.46 -10.59 4.06
C GLU A 9 -4.13 -9.22 3.95
N LYS A 10 -3.66 -8.24 4.74
CA LYS A 10 -4.21 -6.88 4.72
C LYS A 10 -3.96 -6.19 3.39
N THR A 11 -2.75 -6.28 2.85
CA THR A 11 -2.41 -5.66 1.56
C THR A 11 -3.09 -6.34 0.38
N PHE A 12 -3.28 -7.66 0.42
CA PHE A 12 -4.06 -8.38 -0.59
C PHE A 12 -5.54 -7.95 -0.58
N SER A 13 -6.17 -7.94 0.59
CA SER A 13 -7.57 -7.50 0.75
C SER A 13 -7.77 -6.04 0.34
N PHE A 14 -6.77 -5.19 0.63
CA PHE A 14 -6.78 -3.80 0.21
C PHE A 14 -6.62 -3.64 -1.30
N ALA A 15 -5.75 -4.42 -1.95
CA ALA A 15 -5.63 -4.43 -3.41
C ALA A 15 -6.95 -4.78 -4.11
N LEU A 16 -7.71 -5.76 -3.58
CA LEU A 16 -9.06 -6.06 -4.08
C LEU A 16 -10.01 -4.88 -3.91
N SER A 17 -9.96 -4.19 -2.77
CA SER A 17 -10.78 -2.98 -2.55
C SER A 17 -10.42 -1.86 -3.52
N ILE A 18 -9.12 -1.66 -3.83
CA ILE A 18 -8.66 -0.69 -4.83
C ILE A 18 -9.15 -1.04 -6.24
N ILE A 19 -9.20 -2.33 -6.60
CA ILE A 19 -9.77 -2.78 -7.89
C ILE A 19 -11.26 -2.42 -7.98
N GLU A 20 -12.02 -2.59 -6.89
CA GLU A 20 -13.43 -2.19 -6.87
C GLU A 20 -13.59 -0.66 -6.96
N LEU A 21 -12.76 0.12 -6.26
CA LEU A 21 -12.76 1.58 -6.38
C LEU A 21 -12.43 2.02 -7.81
N TYR A 22 -11.47 1.38 -8.46
CA TYR A 22 -11.14 1.65 -9.86
C TYR A 22 -12.34 1.44 -10.79
N LYS A 23 -13.13 0.37 -10.59
CA LYS A 23 -14.36 0.13 -11.37
C LYS A 23 -15.39 1.25 -11.14
N ILE A 24 -15.53 1.70 -9.90
CA ILE A 24 -16.42 2.83 -9.56
C ILE A 24 -15.97 4.10 -10.28
N CYS A 25 -14.68 4.45 -10.23
CA CYS A 25 -14.14 5.61 -10.95
C CYS A 25 -14.44 5.53 -12.46
N LYS A 26 -14.21 4.38 -13.09
CA LYS A 26 -14.52 4.18 -14.51
C LYS A 26 -16.00 4.37 -14.82
N SER A 27 -16.90 3.89 -13.97
CA SER A 27 -18.35 4.08 -14.16
C SER A 27 -18.78 5.55 -14.07
N GLN A 28 -17.97 6.38 -13.43
CA GLN A 28 -18.16 7.83 -13.29
C GLN A 28 -17.27 8.65 -14.23
N ASN A 29 -16.68 8.00 -15.25
CA ASN A 29 -15.83 8.62 -16.27
C ASN A 29 -14.52 9.25 -15.74
N GLU A 30 -14.00 8.76 -14.62
CA GLU A 30 -12.65 9.10 -14.15
C GLU A 30 -11.67 7.98 -14.52
N PHE A 31 -10.60 8.34 -15.25
CA PHE A 31 -9.67 7.37 -15.85
C PHE A 31 -8.19 7.65 -15.56
N ILE A 32 -7.85 8.84 -15.07
CA ILE A 32 -6.48 9.32 -14.96
C ILE A 32 -5.97 9.05 -13.54
N LEU A 33 -6.65 9.59 -12.53
CA LEU A 33 -6.28 9.39 -11.13
C LEU A 33 -6.50 7.95 -10.70
N SER A 34 -7.62 7.35 -11.11
CA SER A 34 -7.96 5.95 -10.83
C SER A 34 -6.91 4.97 -11.36
N LYS A 35 -6.29 5.27 -12.51
CA LYS A 35 -5.20 4.43 -13.04
C LYS A 35 -3.93 4.54 -12.21
N GLN A 36 -3.59 5.73 -11.70
CA GLN A 36 -2.45 5.90 -10.78
C GLN A 36 -2.72 5.22 -9.44
N LEU A 37 -3.94 5.37 -8.91
CA LEU A 37 -4.41 4.72 -7.70
C LEU A 37 -4.37 3.19 -7.81
N LEU A 38 -4.85 2.64 -8.93
CA LEU A 38 -4.85 1.20 -9.18
C LEU A 38 -3.43 0.63 -9.17
N ARG A 39 -2.49 1.30 -9.86
CA ARG A 39 -1.10 0.87 -9.95
C ARG A 39 -0.43 0.89 -8.57
N SER A 40 -0.46 2.04 -7.90
CA SER A 40 0.17 2.19 -6.58
C SER A 40 -0.46 1.26 -5.54
N GLY A 41 -1.81 1.21 -5.47
CA GLY A 41 -2.53 0.41 -4.48
C GLY A 41 -2.32 -1.09 -4.61
N THR A 42 -2.20 -1.62 -5.83
CA THR A 42 -1.90 -3.05 -6.05
C THR A 42 -0.40 -3.37 -5.90
N SER A 43 0.48 -2.40 -6.19
CA SER A 43 1.94 -2.53 -6.03
C SER A 43 2.36 -2.75 -4.57
N ILE A 44 1.60 -2.26 -3.59
CA ILE A 44 1.86 -2.50 -2.16
C ILE A 44 1.92 -4.01 -1.86
N GLY A 45 0.85 -4.73 -2.20
CA GLY A 45 0.73 -6.17 -1.95
C GLY A 45 1.74 -6.98 -2.77
N ALA A 46 1.99 -6.59 -4.02
CA ALA A 46 2.98 -7.23 -4.87
C ALA A 46 4.39 -7.17 -4.25
N ASN A 47 4.82 -5.99 -3.79
CA ASN A 47 6.12 -5.83 -3.14
C ASN A 47 6.21 -6.56 -1.78
N VAL A 48 5.11 -6.60 -1.01
CA VAL A 48 5.07 -7.41 0.22
C VAL A 48 5.23 -8.90 -0.09
N GLN A 49 4.56 -9.38 -1.14
CA GLN A 49 4.66 -10.78 -1.56
C GLN A 49 6.06 -11.14 -2.05
N GLU A 50 6.70 -10.26 -2.83
CA GLU A 50 8.10 -10.41 -3.24
C GLU A 50 9.05 -10.41 -2.04
N ALA A 51 8.86 -9.49 -1.08
CA ALA A 51 9.68 -9.43 0.13
C ALA A 51 9.67 -10.78 0.87
N LEU A 52 8.50 -11.38 1.04
CA LEU A 52 8.33 -12.66 1.75
C LEU A 52 8.94 -13.86 1.01
N ALA A 53 9.17 -13.74 -0.30
CA ALA A 53 9.87 -14.74 -1.11
C ALA A 53 11.38 -14.45 -1.25
N GLY A 54 11.87 -13.35 -0.68
CA GLY A 54 13.26 -12.92 -0.78
C GLY A 54 14.24 -13.79 0.01
N PHE A 55 15.53 -13.68 -0.36
CA PHE A 55 16.60 -14.55 0.16
C PHE A 55 17.48 -13.91 1.24
N SER A 56 17.32 -12.61 1.53
CA SER A 56 18.11 -11.90 2.56
C SER A 56 17.32 -10.81 3.27
N GLU A 57 17.76 -10.46 4.49
CA GLU A 57 17.14 -9.37 5.25
C GLU A 57 17.28 -7.99 4.57
N LYS A 58 18.34 -7.79 3.79
CA LYS A 58 18.55 -6.55 3.01
C LYS A 58 17.55 -6.46 1.86
N ASP A 59 17.31 -7.56 1.16
CA ASP A 59 16.30 -7.64 0.10
C ASP A 59 14.89 -7.46 0.67
N PHE A 60 14.59 -8.13 1.80
CA PHE A 60 13.35 -7.93 2.54
C PHE A 60 13.12 -6.46 2.91
N LEU A 61 14.13 -5.77 3.47
CA LEU A 61 14.07 -4.35 3.79
C LEU A 61 13.83 -3.50 2.53
N HIS A 62 14.51 -3.81 1.43
CA HIS A 62 14.38 -3.07 0.18
C HIS A 62 12.93 -3.13 -0.36
N LYS A 63 12.38 -4.34 -0.48
CA LYS A 63 11.01 -4.57 -0.96
C LYS A 63 9.94 -4.01 -0.03
N MET A 64 10.10 -4.17 1.28
CA MET A 64 9.22 -3.53 2.28
C MET A 64 9.27 -2.00 2.22
N SER A 65 10.45 -1.43 1.91
CA SER A 65 10.59 0.02 1.72
C SER A 65 9.88 0.51 0.47
N ILE A 66 9.87 -0.27 -0.62
CA ILE A 66 9.09 0.03 -1.83
C ILE A 66 7.60 -0.03 -1.50
N ALA A 67 7.12 -1.12 -0.88
CA ALA A 67 5.73 -1.23 -0.44
C ALA A 67 5.30 -0.04 0.44
N SER A 68 6.19 0.42 1.34
CA SER A 68 5.91 1.59 2.17
C SER A 68 5.82 2.90 1.40
N LYS A 69 6.53 3.05 0.28
CA LYS A 69 6.41 4.23 -0.62
C LYS A 69 5.10 4.18 -1.37
N GLU A 70 4.79 3.03 -1.98
CA GLU A 70 3.54 2.78 -2.70
C GLU A 70 2.31 3.01 -1.83
N ALA A 71 2.38 2.66 -0.54
CA ALA A 71 1.29 2.90 0.40
C ALA A 71 1.03 4.40 0.65
N ARG A 72 2.08 5.23 0.72
CA ARG A 72 1.94 6.69 0.88
C ARG A 72 1.43 7.34 -0.40
N GLU A 73 1.91 6.88 -1.55
CA GLU A 73 1.41 7.33 -2.84
C GLU A 73 -0.07 6.98 -3.03
N THR A 74 -0.46 5.76 -2.66
CA THR A 74 -1.86 5.33 -2.69
C THR A 74 -2.74 6.21 -1.78
N GLN A 75 -2.26 6.54 -0.58
CA GLN A 75 -2.96 7.45 0.32
C GLN A 75 -3.16 8.83 -0.33
N TYR A 76 -2.11 9.37 -0.95
CA TYR A 76 -2.18 10.64 -1.68
C TYR A 76 -3.23 10.62 -2.81
N TRP A 77 -3.30 9.54 -3.59
CA TRP A 77 -4.31 9.42 -4.65
C TRP A 77 -5.74 9.29 -4.11
N ILE A 78 -5.94 8.60 -2.98
CA ILE A 78 -7.24 8.55 -2.29
C ILE A 78 -7.65 9.96 -1.83
N ASP A 79 -6.72 10.73 -1.26
CA ASP A 79 -6.97 12.10 -0.80
C ASP A 79 -7.28 13.05 -1.96
N LEU A 80 -6.59 12.91 -3.09
CA LEU A 80 -6.91 13.68 -4.30
C LEU A 80 -8.29 13.33 -4.87
N LEU A 81 -8.63 12.04 -4.93
CA LEU A 81 -9.93 11.59 -5.44
C LEU A 81 -11.07 12.11 -4.55
N SER A 82 -10.87 12.05 -3.24
CA SER A 82 -11.73 12.60 -2.19
C SER A 82 -11.99 14.11 -2.36
N GLN A 83 -10.91 14.90 -2.46
CA GLN A 83 -11.02 16.37 -2.46
C GLN A 83 -11.42 16.95 -3.83
N SER A 84 -11.07 16.27 -4.93
CA SER A 84 -11.36 16.75 -6.28
C SER A 84 -12.84 16.64 -6.67
N GLN A 85 -13.63 15.86 -5.92
CA GLN A 85 -15.05 15.59 -6.19
C GLN A 85 -15.32 15.00 -7.60
N LEU A 86 -14.29 14.44 -8.24
CA LEU A 86 -14.40 13.80 -9.56
C LEU A 86 -15.25 12.51 -9.51
N VAL A 87 -15.27 11.83 -8.36
CA VAL A 87 -15.94 10.56 -8.16
C VAL A 87 -16.68 10.60 -6.83
N LYS A 88 -17.93 10.17 -6.81
CA LYS A 88 -18.69 9.93 -5.58
C LYS A 88 -18.40 8.51 -5.08
N PHE A 89 -17.80 8.40 -3.91
CA PHE A 89 -17.53 7.13 -3.23
C PHE A 89 -17.41 7.36 -1.72
N ASP A 90 -17.60 6.31 -0.92
CA ASP A 90 -17.28 6.34 0.51
C ASP A 90 -15.77 6.10 0.70
N GLU A 91 -15.05 7.16 1.04
CA GLU A 91 -13.61 7.15 1.27
C GLU A 91 -13.19 6.55 2.62
N SER A 92 -14.12 6.44 3.58
CA SER A 92 -13.82 6.19 5.00
C SER A 92 -13.07 4.88 5.20
N LYS A 93 -13.55 3.83 4.52
CA LYS A 93 -12.91 2.50 4.53
C LYS A 93 -11.49 2.57 3.95
N TYR A 94 -11.33 3.21 2.79
CA TYR A 94 -10.05 3.26 2.08
C TYR A 94 -8.99 4.03 2.89
N LYS A 95 -9.36 5.18 3.47
CA LYS A 95 -8.49 5.99 4.34
C LYS A 95 -8.08 5.23 5.60
N THR A 96 -9.02 4.54 6.24
CA THR A 96 -8.74 3.73 7.43
C THR A 96 -7.78 2.58 7.10
N ASP A 97 -8.04 1.87 5.99
CA ASP A 97 -7.24 0.72 5.61
C ASP A 97 -5.82 1.10 5.19
N ILE A 98 -5.66 2.15 4.38
CA ILE A 98 -4.35 2.59 3.92
C ILE A 98 -3.52 3.16 5.08
N GLN A 99 -4.12 3.90 6.01
CA GLN A 99 -3.41 4.43 7.17
C GLN A 99 -2.86 3.29 8.05
N SER A 100 -3.66 2.25 8.25
CA SER A 100 -3.23 1.06 8.98
C SER A 100 -2.04 0.36 8.27
N ILE A 101 -2.11 0.20 6.94
CA ILE A 101 -1.03 -0.38 6.14
C ILE A 101 0.25 0.46 6.23
N VAL A 102 0.15 1.79 6.07
CA VAL A 102 1.27 2.73 6.19
C VAL A 102 1.95 2.61 7.55
N ASN A 103 1.17 2.52 8.64
CA ASN A 103 1.70 2.40 10.00
C ASN A 103 2.47 1.09 10.18
N ILE A 104 1.90 -0.04 9.72
CA ILE A 104 2.54 -1.36 9.83
C ILE A 104 3.84 -1.40 9.01
N LEU A 105 3.79 -0.99 7.74
CA LEU A 105 4.98 -1.00 6.87
C LEU A 105 6.07 -0.08 7.40
N THR A 106 5.70 1.11 7.91
CA THR A 106 6.66 2.04 8.53
C THR A 106 7.32 1.40 9.76
N SER A 107 6.56 0.70 10.59
CA SER A 107 7.11 -0.01 11.75
C SER A 107 8.09 -1.12 11.32
N ILE A 108 7.72 -1.94 10.34
CA ILE A 108 8.59 -3.01 9.80
C ILE A 108 9.90 -2.43 9.27
N VAL A 109 9.83 -1.41 8.41
CA VAL A 109 11.01 -0.78 7.80
C VAL A 109 11.93 -0.18 8.86
N LYS A 110 11.38 0.56 9.84
CA LYS A 110 12.18 1.16 10.92
C LYS A 110 12.89 0.10 11.76
N THR A 111 12.19 -0.98 12.13
CA THR A 111 12.79 -2.07 12.92
C THR A 111 13.91 -2.77 12.16
N LEU A 112 13.73 -3.06 10.87
CA LEU A 112 14.77 -3.68 10.03
C LEU A 112 15.97 -2.76 9.84
N GLN A 113 15.75 -1.46 9.62
CA GLN A 113 16.84 -0.48 9.50
C GLN A 113 17.70 -0.42 10.77
N VAL A 114 17.08 -0.43 11.96
CA VAL A 114 17.81 -0.46 13.22
C VAL A 114 18.58 -1.78 13.38
N LYS A 115 17.96 -2.92 13.06
CA LYS A 115 18.59 -4.25 13.14
C LYS A 115 19.81 -4.39 12.22
N LEU A 116 19.74 -3.83 11.01
CA LEU A 116 20.78 -3.96 9.98
C LEU A 116 21.88 -2.88 10.06
N ARG A 117 21.79 -1.93 11.01
CA ARG A 117 22.88 -0.98 11.24
C ARG A 117 24.12 -1.72 11.72
N PRO A 118 25.32 -1.41 11.16
CA PRO A 118 26.56 -1.93 11.72
C PRO A 118 26.69 -1.49 13.17
N LYS A 119 27.02 -2.42 14.07
CA LYS A 119 27.46 -2.08 15.42
C LYS A 119 28.87 -1.48 15.28
N LEU A 120 29.01 -0.22 15.69
CA LEU A 120 30.30 0.42 15.88
C LEU A 120 31.08 -0.27 17.00
#